data_AF-A0A654LTQ0-F1
#
_entry.id   AF-A0A654LTQ0-F1
#
_cell.length_a   1.000
_cell.length_b   1.000
_cell.length_c   1.000
_cell.angle_alpha   90.00
_cell.angle_beta   90.00
_cell.angle_gamma   90.00
#
_symmetry.space_group_name_H-M   'P 1'
#
loop_
_entity.id
_entity.type
_entity.pdbx_description
1 polymer ?
#
loop_
_entity_poly.entity_id
_entity_poly.type
_entity_poly.pdbx_seq_one_letter_code
_entity_poly.pdbx_strand_id
1 'polypeptide(L)'
;MFGRGNRDNPLWKLEYIDTVYKIYDWDKNLTGYFFPNYDINIDDYKDESQDAHEVEDNIIEQMNKEKQSVKGGNVMLPMVKLQLLDNEEGIDLDYVINSLDQNAQRTRKWKQWIHDNHLEFKIFGSSIYTAREDRNMLSIVLGLGYNIILGEKEIGLSLRPLLDKLHQDDLI
;
A
#
# COMPACT_ATOMS: atom_id res chain seq x y z
N MET A 1 -29.36 -8.08 -25.49
CA MET A 1 -29.02 -9.13 -24.50
C MET A 1 -28.21 -8.48 -23.41
N PHE A 2 -28.73 -8.46 -22.19
CA PHE A 2 -28.08 -7.83 -21.03
C PHE A 2 -26.89 -8.69 -20.60
N GLY A 3 -25.68 -8.13 -20.69
CA GLY A 3 -24.48 -8.74 -20.14
C GLY A 3 -24.59 -8.84 -18.63
N ARG A 4 -24.58 -10.07 -18.13
CA ARG A 4 -24.52 -10.37 -16.70
C ARG A 4 -23.30 -9.66 -16.11
N GLY A 5 -23.55 -8.70 -15.22
CA GLY A 5 -22.51 -8.09 -14.40
C GLY A 5 -21.81 -9.18 -13.61
N ASN A 6 -20.50 -9.32 -13.84
CA ASN A 6 -19.64 -10.19 -13.06
C ASN A 6 -19.51 -9.57 -11.66
N ARG A 7 -20.41 -9.93 -10.74
CA ARG A 7 -20.56 -9.28 -9.42
C ARG A 7 -19.91 -10.02 -8.26
N ASP A 8 -19.20 -11.14 -8.48
CA ASP A 8 -18.82 -12.04 -7.38
C ASP A 8 -17.34 -12.42 -7.29
N ASN A 9 -16.40 -11.62 -7.82
CA ASN A 9 -14.98 -11.79 -7.47
C ASN A 9 -14.46 -10.52 -6.78
N PRO A 10 -14.03 -10.57 -5.51
CA PRO A 10 -13.35 -9.43 -4.91
C PRO A 10 -12.00 -9.29 -5.64
N LEU A 11 -11.90 -8.29 -6.52
CA LEU A 11 -10.69 -7.98 -7.30
C LEU A 11 -9.43 -7.84 -6.42
N TRP A 12 -9.62 -7.44 -5.17
CA TRP A 12 -8.57 -7.25 -4.18
C TRP A 12 -8.86 -8.10 -2.95
N LYS A 13 -7.91 -8.96 -2.57
CA LYS A 13 -7.95 -9.71 -1.31
C LYS A 13 -7.02 -9.05 -0.30
N LEU A 14 -7.48 -8.90 0.92
CA LEU A 14 -6.63 -8.49 2.04
C LEU A 14 -6.37 -9.67 2.96
N GLU A 15 -5.19 -9.67 3.57
CA GLU A 15 -4.79 -10.61 4.62
C GLU A 15 -4.16 -9.82 5.75
N TYR A 16 -4.72 -9.93 6.95
CA TYR A 16 -4.15 -9.33 8.15
C TYR A 16 -2.96 -10.15 8.63
N ILE A 17 -1.82 -9.50 8.84
CA ILE A 17 -0.60 -10.12 9.36
C ILE A 17 0.08 -9.17 10.34
N ASP A 18 0.28 -9.66 11.57
CA ASP A 18 0.81 -8.91 12.71
C ASP A 18 -0.01 -7.66 13.02
N THR A 19 0.33 -6.52 12.41
CA THR A 19 -0.32 -5.21 12.59
C THR A 19 -0.66 -4.53 11.26
N VAL A 20 -0.44 -5.20 10.12
CA VAL A 20 -0.61 -4.64 8.78
C VAL A 20 -1.48 -5.53 7.90
N TYR A 21 -1.92 -5.00 6.77
CA TYR A 21 -2.72 -5.74 5.81
C TYR A 21 -1.95 -5.92 4.50
N LYS A 22 -1.70 -7.17 4.10
CA LYS A 22 -1.23 -7.47 2.75
C LYS A 22 -2.37 -7.31 1.77
N ILE A 23 -2.09 -6.75 0.59
CA ILE A 23 -3.03 -6.54 -0.49
C ILE A 23 -2.62 -7.44 -1.64
N TYR A 24 -3.53 -8.28 -2.12
CA TYR A 24 -3.33 -9.17 -3.25
C TYR A 24 -4.29 -8.86 -4.39
N ASP A 25 -3.79 -8.99 -5.62
CA ASP A 25 -4.61 -8.94 -6.84
C ASP A 25 -5.45 -10.22 -7.04
N TRP A 26 -6.18 -10.25 -8.15
CA TRP A 26 -7.03 -11.39 -8.56
C TRP A 26 -6.24 -12.67 -8.86
N ASP A 27 -4.96 -12.56 -9.19
CA ASP A 27 -4.05 -13.68 -9.46
C ASP A 27 -3.31 -14.13 -8.19
N LYS A 28 -3.64 -13.54 -7.04
CA LYS A 28 -3.03 -13.78 -5.72
C LYS A 28 -1.57 -13.31 -5.64
N ASN A 29 -1.14 -12.42 -6.53
CA ASN A 29 0.16 -11.78 -6.39
C ASN A 29 0.07 -10.69 -5.32
N LEU A 30 1.12 -10.54 -4.52
CA LEU A 30 1.22 -9.46 -3.55
C LEU A 30 1.39 -8.13 -4.30
N THR A 31 0.37 -7.26 -4.21
CA THR A 31 0.35 -5.94 -4.87
C THR A 31 0.79 -4.83 -3.93
N GLY A 32 0.69 -5.01 -2.62
CA GLY A 32 1.10 -3.99 -1.68
C GLY A 32 0.72 -4.28 -0.24
N TYR A 33 0.80 -3.23 0.59
CA TYR A 33 0.48 -3.27 2.00
C TYR A 33 -0.35 -2.06 2.40
N PHE A 34 -1.24 -2.23 3.35
CA PHE A 34 -1.91 -1.14 4.05
C PHE A 34 -1.50 -1.14 5.52
N PHE A 35 -1.10 0.03 5.99
CA PHE A 35 -0.68 0.31 7.37
C PHE A 35 -1.73 1.23 7.99
N PRO A 36 -2.68 0.70 8.77
CA PRO A 36 -3.66 1.53 9.46
C PRO A 36 -2.99 2.52 10.41
N ASN A 37 -3.56 3.72 10.55
CA ASN A 37 -3.13 4.65 11.58
C ASN A 37 -3.89 4.36 12.88
N TYR A 38 -3.34 3.50 13.72
CA TYR A 38 -3.98 3.08 14.98
C TYR A 38 -4.06 4.20 16.03
N ASP A 39 -3.25 5.27 15.91
CA ASP A 39 -3.27 6.45 16.81
C ASP A 39 -3.18 6.07 18.30
N ILE A 40 -2.33 5.09 18.62
CA ILE A 40 -2.16 4.56 19.99
C ILE A 40 -1.09 5.37 20.72
N ASN A 41 -1.46 5.90 21.88
CA ASN A 41 -0.51 6.43 22.85
C ASN A 41 -0.22 5.36 23.90
N ILE A 42 0.92 4.66 23.77
CA ILE A 42 1.26 3.51 24.62
C ILE A 42 1.34 3.88 26.11
N ASP A 43 1.73 5.12 26.42
CA ASP A 43 1.84 5.62 27.79
C ASP A 43 0.51 5.59 28.56
N ASP A 44 -0.63 5.57 27.85
CA ASP A 44 -1.97 5.48 28.47
C ASP A 44 -2.34 4.06 28.93
N TYR A 45 -1.59 3.04 28.48
CA TYR A 45 -1.93 1.62 28.67
C TYR A 45 -0.85 0.81 29.38
N LYS A 46 0.38 1.32 29.42
CA LYS A 46 1.55 0.57 29.85
C LYS A 46 1.95 0.91 31.29
N ASP A 47 2.08 -0.12 32.13
CA ASP A 47 2.81 -0.01 33.41
C ASP A 47 4.34 -0.10 33.18
N GLU A 48 5.14 0.50 34.06
CA GLU A 48 6.62 0.57 33.94
C GLU A 48 7.31 -0.79 33.70
N SER A 49 6.66 -1.90 34.06
CA SER A 49 7.20 -3.26 33.98
C SER A 49 6.87 -4.04 32.70
N GLN A 50 5.97 -3.53 31.85
CA GLN A 50 5.53 -4.26 30.64
C GLN A 50 6.46 -3.99 29.46
N ASP A 51 6.42 -4.86 28.44
CA ASP A 51 7.04 -4.56 27.15
C ASP A 51 6.10 -3.64 26.34
N ALA A 52 6.64 -2.56 25.74
CA ALA A 52 5.80 -1.60 25.03
C ALA A 52 5.20 -2.18 23.74
N HIS A 53 5.98 -3.02 23.04
CA HIS A 53 5.55 -3.61 21.77
C HIS A 53 4.50 -4.68 22.02
N GLU A 54 4.66 -5.51 23.05
CA GLU A 54 3.66 -6.52 23.39
C GLU A 54 2.31 -5.87 23.78
N VAL A 55 2.33 -4.76 24.52
CA VAL A 55 1.11 -4.02 24.87
C VAL A 55 0.47 -3.41 23.62
N GLU A 56 1.26 -2.79 22.76
CA GLU A 56 0.79 -2.20 21.49
C GLU A 56 0.15 -3.26 20.58
N ASP A 57 0.82 -4.38 20.34
CA ASP A 57 0.31 -5.47 19.50
C ASP A 57 -1.02 -6.02 20.03
N ASN A 58 -1.13 -6.22 21.34
CA ASN A 58 -2.38 -6.68 21.98
C ASN A 58 -3.54 -5.68 21.79
N ILE A 59 -3.26 -4.37 21.90
CA ILE A 59 -4.26 -3.32 21.65
C ILE A 59 -4.67 -3.34 20.18
N ILE A 60 -3.71 -3.37 19.26
CA ILE A 60 -3.97 -3.41 17.81
C ILE A 60 -4.80 -4.65 17.45
N GLU A 61 -4.47 -5.82 17.97
CA GLU A 61 -5.27 -7.02 17.77
C GLU A 61 -6.72 -6.84 18.23
N GLN A 62 -6.92 -6.25 19.41
CA GLN A 62 -8.25 -6.00 19.95
C GLN A 62 -9.03 -5.01 19.08
N MET A 63 -8.39 -3.93 18.64
CA MET A 63 -9.00 -2.95 17.71
C MET A 63 -9.45 -3.61 16.41
N ASN A 64 -8.65 -4.54 15.87
CA ASN A 64 -8.98 -5.30 14.67
C ASN A 64 -10.13 -6.28 14.91
N LYS A 65 -10.15 -7.00 16.05
CA LYS A 65 -11.24 -7.91 16.44
C LYS A 65 -12.58 -7.17 16.59
N GLU A 66 -12.54 -5.96 17.16
CA GLU A 66 -13.70 -5.11 17.36
C GLU A 66 -14.10 -4.29 16.13
N LYS A 67 -13.31 -4.36 15.04
CA LYS A 67 -13.51 -3.56 13.82
C LYS A 67 -13.63 -2.07 14.12
N GLN A 68 -12.72 -1.57 14.96
CA GLN A 68 -12.70 -0.15 15.28
C GLN A 68 -12.39 0.71 14.05
N SER A 69 -12.78 1.98 14.10
CA SER A 69 -12.47 2.93 13.04
C SER A 69 -11.17 3.68 13.34
N VAL A 70 -10.29 3.72 12.34
CA VAL A 70 -9.02 4.47 12.36
C VAL A 70 -9.09 5.68 11.45
N LYS A 71 -8.26 6.71 11.72
CA LYS A 71 -8.15 7.93 10.90
C LYS A 71 -7.26 7.70 9.68
N GLY A 72 -7.66 6.74 8.85
CA GLY A 72 -6.96 6.38 7.62
C GLY A 72 -5.72 5.52 7.85
N GLY A 73 -4.70 5.74 7.03
CA GLY A 73 -3.49 4.93 7.04
C GLY A 73 -2.66 5.14 5.79
N ASN A 74 -1.62 4.34 5.63
CA ASN A 74 -0.69 4.43 4.52
C ASN A 74 -0.83 3.20 3.62
N VAL A 75 -0.97 3.39 2.30
CA VAL A 75 -0.94 2.31 1.31
C VAL A 75 0.42 2.32 0.62
N MET A 76 1.17 1.22 0.73
CA MET A 76 2.46 1.02 0.09
C MET A 76 2.29 0.15 -1.16
N LEU A 77 2.78 0.64 -2.30
CA LEU A 77 2.64 -0.01 -3.62
C LEU A 77 3.97 -0.02 -4.37
N PRO A 78 4.19 -0.98 -5.27
CA PRO A 78 5.32 -0.94 -6.20
C PRO A 78 5.21 0.29 -7.10
N MET A 79 6.30 1.03 -7.26
CA MET A 79 6.32 2.26 -8.05
C MET A 79 7.16 2.10 -9.32
N VAL A 80 8.41 1.69 -9.14
CA VAL A 80 9.43 1.63 -10.19
C VAL A 80 10.36 0.44 -9.91
N LYS A 81 10.61 -0.39 -10.92
CA LYS A 81 11.64 -1.43 -10.85
C LYS A 81 12.89 -0.92 -11.55
N LEU A 82 13.91 -0.58 -10.77
CA LEU A 82 15.12 0.07 -11.28
C LEU A 82 15.86 -0.84 -12.26
N GLN A 83 15.95 -2.15 -12.00
CA GLN A 83 16.68 -3.13 -12.81
C GLN A 83 18.17 -2.75 -13.04
N LEU A 84 18.75 -1.96 -12.15
CA LEU A 84 20.12 -1.45 -12.28
C LEU A 84 21.00 -1.81 -11.08
N LEU A 85 20.38 -2.27 -9.98
CA LEU A 85 21.08 -2.67 -8.77
C LEU A 85 21.32 -4.18 -8.75
N ASP A 86 22.26 -4.59 -7.90
CA ASP A 86 22.62 -6.00 -7.65
C ASP A 86 23.14 -6.77 -8.88
N ASN A 87 23.83 -6.08 -9.79
CA ASN A 87 24.47 -6.71 -10.96
C ASN A 87 25.94 -7.06 -10.66
N GLU A 88 26.28 -8.35 -10.73
CA GLU A 88 27.67 -8.84 -10.54
C GLU A 88 28.51 -8.75 -11.82
N GLU A 89 27.84 -8.78 -12.99
CA GLU A 89 28.44 -8.57 -14.30
C GLU A 89 28.18 -7.12 -14.77
N GLY A 90 29.12 -6.56 -15.54
CA GLY A 90 28.97 -5.21 -16.09
C GLY A 90 27.74 -5.13 -17.01
N ILE A 91 26.96 -4.05 -16.86
CA ILE A 91 25.74 -3.83 -17.65
C ILE A 91 26.09 -2.96 -18.87
N ASP A 92 25.47 -3.28 -20.00
CA ASP A 92 25.58 -2.49 -21.22
C ASP A 92 25.07 -1.04 -21.03
N LEU A 93 25.78 -0.06 -21.61
CA LEU A 93 25.47 1.36 -21.41
C LEU A 93 24.11 1.75 -22.02
N ASP A 94 23.76 1.21 -23.18
CA ASP A 94 22.48 1.52 -23.83
C ASP A 94 21.31 0.97 -23.02
N TYR A 95 21.49 -0.21 -22.40
CA TYR A 95 20.52 -0.75 -21.45
C TYR A 95 20.35 0.17 -20.22
N VAL A 96 21.45 0.66 -19.64
CA VAL A 96 21.40 1.57 -18.48
C VAL A 96 20.63 2.84 -18.81
N ILE A 97 20.92 3.47 -19.96
CA ILE A 97 20.25 4.69 -20.42
C ILE A 97 18.74 4.43 -20.58
N ASN A 98 18.38 3.36 -21.29
CA ASN A 98 16.97 3.03 -21.52
C ASN A 98 16.22 2.74 -20.21
N SER A 99 16.83 2.01 -19.27
CA SER A 99 16.20 1.74 -17.97
C SER A 99 15.98 3.03 -17.18
N LEU A 100 16.98 3.92 -17.10
CA LEU A 100 16.85 5.21 -16.41
C LEU A 100 15.74 6.08 -17.02
N ASP A 101 15.65 6.14 -18.35
CA ASP A 101 14.62 6.92 -19.04
C ASP A 101 13.22 6.37 -18.78
N GLN A 102 13.03 5.06 -18.84
CA GLN A 102 11.74 4.40 -18.54
C GLN A 102 11.33 4.65 -17.08
N ASN A 103 12.27 4.51 -16.14
CA ASN A 103 12.02 4.75 -14.72
C ASN A 103 11.68 6.23 -14.43
N ALA A 104 12.33 7.16 -15.13
CA ALA A 104 12.02 8.58 -15.03
C ALA A 104 10.62 8.89 -15.60
N GLN A 105 10.25 8.30 -16.74
CA GLN A 105 8.90 8.43 -17.30
C GLN A 105 7.84 7.86 -16.36
N ARG A 106 8.07 6.67 -15.79
CA ARG A 106 7.18 6.05 -14.80
C ARG A 106 6.98 6.92 -13.56
N THR A 107 8.07 7.49 -13.05
CA THR A 107 8.03 8.42 -11.91
C THR A 107 7.21 9.67 -12.21
N ARG A 108 7.35 10.24 -13.42
CA ARG A 108 6.54 11.39 -13.85
C ARG A 108 5.06 11.02 -13.95
N LYS A 109 4.72 9.82 -14.45
CA LYS A 109 3.33 9.32 -14.51
C LYS A 109 2.71 9.25 -13.10
N TRP A 110 3.43 8.67 -12.13
CA TRP A 110 3.00 8.65 -10.73
C TRP A 110 2.79 10.06 -10.16
N LYS A 111 3.75 10.96 -10.37
CA LYS A 111 3.65 12.35 -9.89
C LYS A 111 2.41 13.06 -10.45
N GLN A 112 2.17 12.92 -11.76
CA GLN A 112 1.01 13.52 -12.42
C GLN A 112 -0.30 12.92 -11.88
N TRP A 113 -0.37 11.60 -11.77
CA TRP A 113 -1.55 10.91 -11.28
C TRP A 113 -1.92 11.36 -9.86
N ILE A 114 -0.95 11.47 -8.95
CA ILE A 114 -1.21 11.96 -7.59
C ILE A 114 -1.72 13.40 -7.64
N HIS A 115 -1.09 14.27 -8.43
CA HIS A 115 -1.54 15.64 -8.59
C HIS A 115 -3.01 15.72 -9.03
N ASP A 116 -3.40 14.89 -10.00
CA ASP A 116 -4.75 14.92 -10.57
C ASP A 116 -5.81 14.27 -9.66
N ASN A 117 -5.42 13.30 -8.83
CA ASN A 117 -6.38 12.44 -8.10
C ASN A 117 -6.35 12.60 -6.56
N HIS A 118 -5.39 13.35 -5.99
CA HIS A 118 -5.22 13.42 -4.53
C HIS A 118 -6.46 13.91 -3.77
N LEU A 119 -7.24 14.85 -4.34
CA LEU A 119 -8.46 15.35 -3.71
C LEU A 119 -9.57 14.30 -3.67
N GLU A 120 -9.74 13.55 -4.77
CA GLU A 120 -10.77 12.50 -4.89
C GLU A 120 -10.51 11.36 -3.88
N PHE A 121 -9.27 10.89 -3.81
CA PHE A 121 -8.89 9.79 -2.92
C PHE A 121 -8.41 10.26 -1.54
N LYS A 122 -8.50 11.57 -1.25
CA LYS A 122 -8.07 12.20 0.02
C LYS A 122 -6.64 11.80 0.41
N ILE A 123 -5.74 11.83 -0.56
CA ILE A 123 -4.31 11.58 -0.37
C ILE A 123 -3.70 12.86 0.21
N PHE A 124 -3.16 12.80 1.43
CA PHE A 124 -2.56 13.98 2.09
C PHE A 124 -1.03 14.07 1.90
N GLY A 125 -0.41 13.01 1.40
CA GLY A 125 1.02 12.97 1.17
C GLY A 125 1.46 11.70 0.45
N SER A 126 2.67 11.75 -0.13
CA SER A 126 3.31 10.61 -0.75
C SER A 126 4.80 10.59 -0.43
N SER A 127 5.34 9.41 -0.13
CA SER A 127 6.77 9.19 0.16
C SER A 127 7.30 7.99 -0.63
N ILE A 128 8.58 8.01 -0.99
CA ILE A 128 9.23 6.93 -1.75
C ILE A 128 10.21 6.20 -0.85
N TYR A 129 10.17 4.87 -0.88
CA TYR A 129 11.04 3.99 -0.10
C TYR A 129 11.62 2.91 -1.01
N THR A 130 12.75 2.32 -0.64
CA THR A 130 13.17 1.03 -1.20
C THR A 130 12.15 -0.03 -0.80
N ALA A 131 11.76 -0.91 -1.72
CA ALA A 131 10.80 -1.96 -1.42
C ALA A 131 11.39 -2.92 -0.37
N ARG A 132 10.52 -3.45 0.50
CA ARG A 132 10.93 -4.30 1.63
C ARG A 132 11.60 -5.61 1.18
N GLU A 133 11.09 -6.18 0.09
CA GLU A 133 11.49 -7.51 -0.42
C GLU A 133 12.40 -7.43 -1.66
N ASP A 134 12.50 -6.28 -2.34
CA ASP A 134 13.28 -6.11 -3.57
C ASP A 134 14.07 -4.79 -3.53
N ARG A 135 15.39 -4.89 -3.30
CA ARG A 135 16.29 -3.73 -3.25
C ARG A 135 16.39 -3.00 -4.58
N ASN A 136 16.03 -3.65 -5.67
CA ASN A 136 16.02 -3.11 -7.02
C ASN A 136 14.66 -2.48 -7.38
N MET A 137 13.77 -2.30 -6.39
CA MET A 137 12.47 -1.70 -6.57
C MET A 137 12.27 -0.53 -5.59
N LEU A 138 11.68 0.54 -6.10
CA LEU A 138 11.13 1.61 -5.29
C LEU A 138 9.63 1.39 -5.10
N SER A 139 9.17 1.61 -3.88
CA SER A 139 7.77 1.64 -3.50
C SER A 139 7.32 3.06 -3.21
N ILE A 140 6.07 3.35 -3.55
CA ILE A 140 5.41 4.58 -3.18
C ILE A 140 4.45 4.30 -2.02
N VAL A 141 4.46 5.19 -1.03
CA VAL A 141 3.54 5.16 0.10
C VAL A 141 2.61 6.35 -0.02
N LEU A 142 1.30 6.10 -0.07
CA LEU A 142 0.25 7.11 -0.12
C LEU A 142 -0.46 7.21 1.22
N GLY A 143 -0.44 8.39 1.83
CA GLY A 143 -1.17 8.66 3.07
C GLY A 143 -2.63 8.99 2.79
N LEU A 144 -3.56 8.22 3.35
CA LEU A 144 -5.00 8.35 3.18
C LEU A 144 -5.64 9.05 4.38
N GLY A 145 -6.37 10.13 4.12
CA GLY A 145 -6.93 11.02 5.16
C GLY A 145 -8.42 10.80 5.45
N TYR A 146 -8.93 9.58 5.37
CA TYR A 146 -10.33 9.27 5.63
C TYR A 146 -10.51 8.10 6.60
N ASN A 147 -11.63 8.09 7.32
CA ASN A 147 -11.91 7.05 8.29
C ASN A 147 -12.06 5.69 7.61
N ILE A 148 -11.36 4.69 8.13
CA ILE A 148 -11.39 3.31 7.65
C ILE A 148 -11.81 2.43 8.83
N ILE A 149 -12.72 1.49 8.57
CA ILE A 149 -13.10 0.46 9.55
C ILE A 149 -12.12 -0.70 9.40
N LEU A 150 -11.51 -1.12 10.50
CA LEU A 150 -10.58 -2.26 10.52
C LEU A 150 -11.30 -3.57 10.17
N GLY A 151 -10.57 -4.48 9.54
CA GLY A 151 -11.07 -5.76 9.03
C GLY A 151 -10.77 -5.92 7.54
N GLU A 152 -10.33 -7.12 7.14
CA GLU A 152 -9.88 -7.41 5.76
C GLU A 152 -10.92 -7.02 4.71
N LYS A 153 -12.20 -7.34 4.98
CA LYS A 153 -13.31 -7.04 4.08
C LYS A 153 -13.61 -5.54 4.04
N GLU A 154 -13.67 -4.89 5.20
CA GLU A 154 -14.02 -3.49 5.36
C GLU A 154 -12.96 -2.57 4.73
N ILE A 155 -11.69 -2.86 4.99
CA ILE A 155 -10.56 -2.15 4.37
C ILE A 155 -10.54 -2.44 2.87
N GLY A 156 -10.76 -3.68 2.44
CA GLY A 156 -10.82 -4.01 1.01
C GLY A 156 -11.87 -3.20 0.26
N LEU A 157 -13.07 -3.05 0.82
CA LEU A 157 -14.11 -2.19 0.26
C LEU A 157 -13.71 -0.71 0.24
N SER A 158 -13.01 -0.25 1.29
CA SER A 158 -12.58 1.14 1.44
C SER A 158 -11.44 1.52 0.49
N LEU A 159 -10.53 0.59 0.19
CA LEU A 159 -9.39 0.80 -0.70
C LEU A 159 -9.72 0.52 -2.17
N ARG A 160 -10.74 -0.29 -2.44
CA ARG A 160 -11.10 -0.71 -3.80
C ARG A 160 -11.18 0.43 -4.81
N PRO A 161 -11.85 1.57 -4.55
CA PRO A 161 -11.91 2.65 -5.55
C PRO A 161 -10.54 3.17 -5.95
N LEU A 162 -9.62 3.31 -4.98
CA LEU A 162 -8.24 3.73 -5.23
C LEU A 162 -7.47 2.67 -6.02
N LEU A 163 -7.54 1.40 -5.60
CA LEU A 163 -6.83 0.30 -6.25
C LEU A 163 -7.33 0.04 -7.68
N ASP A 164 -8.65 0.07 -7.89
CA ASP A 164 -9.26 -0.06 -9.21
C ASP A 164 -8.80 1.06 -10.14
N LYS A 165 -8.73 2.31 -9.65
CA LYS A 165 -8.28 3.45 -10.46
C LYS A 165 -6.79 3.37 -10.80
N LEU A 166 -5.95 3.02 -9.83
CA LEU A 166 -4.52 2.82 -10.05
C LEU A 166 -4.27 1.72 -11.09
N HIS A 167 -5.01 0.62 -11.02
CA HIS A 167 -4.90 -0.46 -11.99
C HIS A 167 -5.35 -0.03 -13.39
N GLN A 168 -6.50 0.64 -13.51
CA GLN A 168 -7.03 1.14 -14.78
C GLN A 168 -6.09 2.15 -15.46
N ASP A 169 -5.34 2.92 -14.68
CA ASP A 169 -4.36 3.88 -15.19
C ASP A 169 -2.96 3.26 -15.36
N ASP A 170 -2.86 1.92 -15.33
CA ASP A 170 -1.65 1.11 -15.45
C ASP A 170 -0.54 1.48 -14.44
N LEU A 171 -0.89 1.93 -13.23
CA LEU A 171 0.08 2.24 -12.17
C LEU A 171 0.44 1.04 -11.30
N ILE A 172 -0.46 0.05 -11.22
CA ILE A 172 -0.25 -1.24 -10.53
C ILE A 172 -0.85 -2.39 -11.34
#